data_AF-A0AB33K4G0-F1
#
_entry.id   AF-A0AB33K4G0-F1
#
_cell.length_a   1.000
_cell.length_b   1.000
_cell.length_c   1.000
_cell.angle_alpha   90.00
_cell.angle_beta   90.00
_cell.angle_gamma   90.00
#
_symmetry.space_group_name_H-M   'P 1'
#
loop_
_entity.id
_entity.type
_entity.pdbx_description
1 polymer ?
#
loop_
_entity_poly.entity_id
_entity_poly.type
_entity_poly.pdbx_seq_one_letter_code
_entity_poly.pdbx_strand_id
1 'polypeptide(L)'
;MAAAGLTACGSAATPEPQRAESAPPAPGPSPVRAENDRPGDTDWKVTAPGPQDAIEGFTDRVSVLPGEPLGLHVSTTAPGFTVSAYRMGWYGGARARLVWKSDRLPGAARPGPTVAAVTRTVRAGWPKSTTIDTTGWPEGSYLLRLDAVGAPGQRYTPVTVRSKEAAGRTVLVNAVATWQAYNEWGGHSLYNGPTGGYATRSMEVSFDRPYRYDDGAGLFLVYEAPLIALAERLGLPLGYTTGVDLAREPELLRGARAVVSLGHDEYWSDEQRRHVTAARDAGTNLAVLGANCCYRRVRYEPSELGPDRTVVCWKSDYRDDPGFRAGRPATTDFRAGPGADPESGLLGVSYDGYPVDAPYVVSNPGHWLLAGTGAKEGDSFPHLVGVEYDLVPTDRPAAFPTEIVSRSPVVCEGRRSRAESAYGTVPSGAGVFATGTMRWVEALDANGPGGTRADHGMDHRAGTFTRQVTENLLRAFATGPAGRQHPVGS
;
A
#
# COMPACT_ATOMS: atom_id res chain seq x y z
N MET A 1 59.46 -12.61 82.48
CA MET A 1 58.73 -13.89 82.39
C MET A 1 57.25 -13.55 82.24
N ALA A 2 56.70 -13.64 81.03
CA ALA A 2 55.81 -14.72 80.52
C ALA A 2 54.40 -14.66 81.14
N ALA A 3 53.26 -14.79 80.45
CA ALA A 3 52.86 -14.80 79.04
C ALA A 3 51.31 -14.70 78.98
N ALA A 4 50.79 -14.48 77.77
CA ALA A 4 49.46 -14.90 77.25
C ALA A 4 48.19 -14.06 77.50
N GLY A 5 47.46 -13.82 76.39
CA GLY A 5 46.04 -13.51 76.35
C GLY A 5 45.63 -12.38 75.38
N LEU A 6 45.69 -12.58 74.05
CA LEU A 6 45.12 -11.66 73.06
C LEU A 6 43.79 -12.21 72.52
N THR A 7 42.70 -11.54 72.89
CA THR A 7 41.34 -11.70 72.39
C THR A 7 41.19 -10.93 71.07
N ALA A 8 40.71 -11.60 70.02
CA ALA A 8 40.40 -10.98 68.74
C ALA A 8 39.00 -10.34 68.76
N CYS A 9 38.91 -9.04 68.50
CA CYS A 9 37.67 -8.36 68.15
C CYS A 9 37.59 -8.22 66.61
N GLY A 10 36.56 -8.80 66.02
CA GLY A 10 36.25 -8.68 64.59
C GLY A 10 35.77 -7.28 64.23
N SER A 11 36.34 -6.70 63.18
CA SER A 11 35.95 -5.40 62.64
C SER A 11 34.77 -5.58 61.69
N ALA A 12 33.68 -4.85 61.92
CA ALA A 12 32.53 -4.78 61.03
C ALA A 12 32.91 -4.03 59.74
N ALA A 13 32.68 -4.65 58.58
CA ALA A 13 32.85 -4.03 57.28
C ALA A 13 31.60 -3.24 56.90
N THR A 14 31.78 -1.97 56.52
CA THR A 14 30.76 -1.09 55.94
C THR A 14 30.37 -1.58 54.54
N PRO A 15 29.08 -1.55 54.14
CA PRO A 15 28.67 -1.92 52.80
C PRO A 15 29.04 -0.82 51.79
N GLU A 16 29.64 -1.25 50.68
CA GLU A 16 29.97 -0.42 49.52
C GLU A 16 28.70 0.06 48.81
N PRO A 17 28.62 1.32 48.35
CA PRO A 17 27.47 1.81 47.61
C PRO A 17 27.40 1.12 46.23
N GLN A 18 26.30 0.41 45.97
CA GLN A 18 26.01 -0.15 44.66
C GLN A 18 25.92 0.97 43.61
N ARG A 19 26.76 0.90 42.57
CA ARG A 19 26.61 1.71 41.37
C ARG A 19 25.25 1.39 40.75
N ALA A 20 24.37 2.39 40.69
CA ALA A 20 23.18 2.33 39.85
C ALA A 20 23.61 2.14 38.39
N GLU A 21 23.21 1.03 37.76
CA GLU A 21 23.29 0.89 36.32
C GLU A 21 22.47 2.00 35.67
N SER A 22 23.13 2.85 34.88
CA SER A 22 22.47 3.84 34.05
C SER A 22 21.53 3.13 33.08
N ALA A 23 20.25 3.52 33.07
CA ALA A 23 19.30 3.08 32.07
C ALA A 23 19.92 3.22 30.66
N PRO A 24 19.70 2.26 29.74
CA PRO A 24 20.17 2.39 28.38
C PRO A 24 19.68 3.72 27.80
N PRO A 25 20.51 4.43 27.01
CA PRO A 25 20.10 5.68 26.39
C PRO A 25 18.79 5.45 25.63
N ALA A 26 17.84 6.38 25.79
CA ALA A 26 16.59 6.33 25.05
C ALA A 26 16.94 6.12 23.56
N PRO A 27 16.30 5.16 22.87
CA PRO A 27 16.57 4.95 21.46
C PRO A 27 16.42 6.30 20.74
N GLY A 28 17.40 6.64 19.90
CA GLY A 28 17.33 7.84 19.07
C GLY A 28 16.03 7.86 18.26
N PRO A 29 15.60 9.03 17.77
CA PRO A 29 14.38 9.13 16.98
C PRO A 29 14.44 8.14 15.81
N SER A 30 13.34 7.41 15.56
CA SER A 30 13.26 6.55 14.37
C SER A 30 13.57 7.39 13.12
N PRO A 31 14.20 6.83 12.07
CA PRO A 31 14.49 7.58 10.85
C PRO A 31 13.26 8.31 10.28
N VAL A 32 12.08 7.72 10.43
CA VAL A 32 10.78 8.31 10.06
C VAL A 32 10.46 9.55 10.88
N ARG A 33 10.68 9.54 12.21
CA ARG A 33 10.45 10.72 13.05
C ARG A 33 11.40 11.86 12.68
N ALA A 34 12.70 11.56 12.51
CA ALA A 34 13.68 12.55 12.11
C ALA A 34 13.37 13.17 10.73
N GLU A 35 12.86 12.36 9.79
CA GLU A 35 12.38 12.86 8.50
C GLU A 35 11.13 13.75 8.66
N ASN A 36 10.17 13.36 9.49
CA ASN A 36 8.95 14.14 9.73
C ASN A 36 9.16 15.47 10.46
N ASP A 37 10.28 15.63 11.18
CA ASP A 37 10.68 16.89 11.79
C ASP A 37 11.19 17.91 10.75
N ARG A 38 11.40 17.48 9.49
CA ARG A 38 11.73 18.39 8.38
C ARG A 38 10.48 19.20 7.97
N PRO A 39 10.65 20.45 7.50
CA PRO A 39 9.54 21.24 6.99
C PRO A 39 8.84 20.53 5.82
N GLY A 40 7.52 20.44 5.90
CA GLY A 40 6.71 20.05 4.77
C GLY A 40 6.55 21.18 3.75
N ASP A 41 6.09 20.82 2.56
CA ASP A 41 5.76 21.75 1.48
C ASP A 41 4.32 21.48 1.07
N THR A 42 3.46 22.49 1.03
CA THR A 42 2.05 22.36 0.63
C THR A 42 1.82 22.63 -0.87
N ASP A 43 2.84 23.12 -1.59
CA ASP A 43 2.79 23.37 -3.03
C ASP A 43 2.82 22.07 -3.83
N TRP A 44 2.94 20.89 -3.24
CA TRP A 44 3.00 19.63 -3.99
C TRP A 44 1.78 19.37 -4.90
N LYS A 45 0.63 19.97 -4.57
CA LYS A 45 -0.65 19.75 -5.27
C LYS A 45 -0.61 20.24 -6.73
N VAL A 46 -1.22 19.48 -7.63
CA VAL A 46 -1.55 19.97 -8.98
C VAL A 46 -2.64 21.01 -8.85
N THR A 47 -2.36 22.23 -9.33
CA THR A 47 -3.28 23.37 -9.32
C THR A 47 -3.54 23.92 -10.72
N ALA A 48 -2.64 23.64 -11.66
CA ALA A 48 -2.72 24.05 -13.05
C ALA A 48 -2.53 22.85 -13.98
N PRO A 49 -3.49 21.89 -14.01
CA PRO A 49 -3.32 20.66 -14.78
C PRO A 49 -3.16 20.93 -16.29
N GLY A 50 -3.83 21.94 -16.85
CA GLY A 50 -3.87 22.14 -18.30
C GLY A 50 -4.52 20.97 -19.06
N PRO A 51 -4.56 21.03 -20.41
CA PRO A 51 -4.96 19.91 -21.25
C PRO A 51 -4.18 18.63 -20.94
N GLN A 52 -4.74 17.46 -21.24
CA GLN A 52 -4.09 16.18 -20.94
C GLN A 52 -2.70 16.07 -21.59
N ASP A 53 -2.55 16.53 -22.82
CA ASP A 53 -1.31 16.51 -23.60
C ASP A 53 -0.37 17.68 -23.30
N ALA A 54 -0.71 18.57 -22.35
CA ALA A 54 0.15 19.69 -21.97
C ALA A 54 1.51 19.19 -21.45
N ILE A 55 1.49 18.22 -20.55
CA ILE A 55 2.66 17.49 -20.07
C ILE A 55 2.22 16.16 -19.49
N GLU A 56 2.89 15.06 -19.84
CA GLU A 56 2.69 13.74 -19.25
C GLU A 56 4.05 13.04 -19.12
N GLY A 57 4.18 12.11 -18.18
CA GLY A 57 5.40 11.35 -18.03
C GLY A 57 5.25 10.06 -17.25
N PHE A 58 6.31 9.24 -17.33
CA PHE A 58 6.45 8.01 -16.59
C PHE A 58 7.93 7.72 -16.33
N THR A 59 8.20 6.86 -15.36
CA THR A 59 9.55 6.41 -15.01
C THR A 59 9.86 5.02 -15.56
N ASP A 60 11.13 4.76 -15.84
CA ASP A 60 11.62 3.45 -16.30
C ASP A 60 11.59 2.36 -15.21
N ARG A 61 11.32 2.75 -13.96
CA ARG A 61 11.14 1.88 -12.80
C ARG A 61 9.97 2.35 -11.95
N VAL A 62 9.26 1.40 -11.33
CA VAL A 62 8.22 1.69 -10.34
C VAL A 62 8.80 1.91 -8.94
N SER A 63 10.01 1.39 -8.71
CA SER A 63 10.74 1.55 -7.47
C SER A 63 12.25 1.57 -7.71
N VAL A 64 12.97 2.20 -6.78
CA VAL A 64 14.44 2.28 -6.74
C VAL A 64 14.91 2.20 -5.30
N LEU A 65 16.11 1.68 -5.05
CA LEU A 65 16.79 1.90 -3.77
C LEU A 65 17.25 3.37 -3.67
N PRO A 66 17.44 3.91 -2.45
CA PRO A 66 18.10 5.20 -2.27
C PRO A 66 19.44 5.28 -3.03
N GLY A 67 19.61 6.30 -3.87
CA GLY A 67 20.80 6.50 -4.69
C GLY A 67 20.81 5.77 -6.04
N GLU A 68 19.86 4.89 -6.34
CA GLU A 68 19.75 4.31 -7.67
C GLU A 68 19.19 5.34 -8.68
N PRO A 69 19.73 5.37 -9.91
CA PRO A 69 19.26 6.31 -10.92
C PRO A 69 17.86 5.96 -11.41
N LEU A 70 17.04 6.99 -11.63
CA LEU A 70 15.67 6.86 -12.11
C LEU A 70 15.51 7.54 -13.48
N GLY A 71 15.22 6.79 -14.53
CA GLY A 71 14.97 7.35 -15.85
C GLY A 71 13.58 7.94 -15.94
N LEU A 72 13.47 9.17 -16.47
CA LEU A 72 12.21 9.87 -16.68
C LEU A 72 11.94 10.10 -18.18
N HIS A 73 10.74 9.73 -18.62
CA HIS A 73 10.27 9.86 -20.00
C HIS A 73 9.10 10.86 -20.02
N VAL A 74 9.20 11.93 -20.81
CA VAL A 74 8.23 13.03 -20.82
C VAL A 74 7.83 13.42 -22.24
N SER A 75 6.55 13.67 -22.44
CA SER A 75 5.99 14.38 -23.58
C SER A 75 5.36 15.68 -23.10
N THR A 76 5.63 16.79 -23.78
CA THR A 76 5.02 18.08 -23.48
C THR A 76 4.93 18.95 -24.73
N THR A 77 3.84 19.69 -24.87
CA THR A 77 3.69 20.70 -25.93
C THR A 77 4.41 22.01 -25.59
N ALA A 78 4.86 22.18 -24.33
CA ALA A 78 5.62 23.33 -23.88
C ALA A 78 7.09 23.27 -24.34
N PRO A 79 7.78 24.42 -24.48
CA PRO A 79 9.20 24.47 -24.86
C PRO A 79 10.15 23.96 -23.76
N GLY A 80 9.64 23.64 -22.57
CA GLY A 80 10.42 23.15 -21.45
C GLY A 80 9.55 22.71 -20.30
N PHE A 81 10.15 22.04 -19.33
CA PHE A 81 9.50 21.64 -18.09
C PHE A 81 10.49 21.60 -16.93
N THR A 82 9.99 21.56 -15.71
CA THR A 82 10.76 21.23 -14.50
C THR A 82 10.16 20.02 -13.80
N VAL A 83 10.93 19.39 -12.93
CA VAL A 83 10.50 18.26 -12.11
C VAL A 83 10.73 18.62 -10.64
N SER A 84 9.69 18.48 -9.82
CA SER A 84 9.77 18.61 -8.37
C SER A 84 9.47 17.25 -7.74
N ALA A 85 10.41 16.71 -6.97
CA ALA A 85 10.23 15.44 -6.28
C ALA A 85 9.70 15.69 -4.87
N TYR A 86 8.48 15.22 -4.61
CA TYR A 86 7.84 15.32 -3.31
C TYR A 86 7.83 13.95 -2.64
N ARG A 87 8.47 13.83 -1.48
CA ARG A 87 8.30 12.66 -0.60
C ARG A 87 6.97 12.82 0.11
N MET A 88 6.11 11.83 -0.01
CA MET A 88 4.76 11.83 0.56
C MET A 88 4.83 11.30 1.99
N GLY A 89 4.18 11.97 2.94
CA GLY A 89 4.37 11.68 4.36
C GLY A 89 3.56 12.56 5.31
N TRP A 90 3.90 12.58 6.59
CA TRP A 90 3.15 13.38 7.58
C TRP A 90 3.53 14.86 7.55
N TYR A 91 4.81 15.19 7.78
CA TYR A 91 5.38 16.55 7.74
C TYR A 91 4.50 17.63 8.42
N GLY A 92 4.03 17.37 9.63
CA GLY A 92 3.19 18.31 10.39
C GLY A 92 1.80 18.57 9.78
N GLY A 93 1.33 17.69 8.89
CA GLY A 93 0.06 17.81 8.17
C GLY A 93 0.19 18.40 6.77
N ALA A 94 1.39 18.79 6.31
CA ALA A 94 1.60 19.30 4.95
C ALA A 94 1.42 18.22 3.86
N ARG A 95 1.50 16.93 4.25
CA ARG A 95 1.33 15.73 3.42
C ARG A 95 2.46 15.43 2.43
N ALA A 96 3.41 16.34 2.27
CA ALA A 96 4.61 16.09 1.49
C ALA A 96 5.77 16.99 1.93
N ARG A 97 6.98 16.62 1.50
CA ARG A 97 8.17 17.47 1.53
C ARG A 97 8.82 17.49 0.16
N LEU A 98 9.18 18.68 -0.32
CA LEU A 98 10.05 18.82 -1.48
C LEU A 98 11.46 18.31 -1.13
N VAL A 99 11.92 17.27 -1.81
CA VAL A 99 13.26 16.70 -1.58
C VAL A 99 14.28 17.15 -2.62
N TRP A 100 13.80 17.47 -3.83
CA TRP A 100 14.64 17.77 -4.97
C TRP A 100 13.83 18.50 -6.02
N LYS A 101 14.49 19.38 -6.78
CA LYS A 101 13.92 20.07 -7.93
C LYS A 101 14.96 20.15 -9.05
N SER A 102 14.53 19.91 -10.28
CA SER A 102 15.39 20.04 -11.45
C SER A 102 15.55 21.50 -11.88
N ASP A 103 16.64 21.77 -12.61
CA ASP A 103 16.68 22.91 -13.53
C ASP A 103 15.65 22.72 -14.66
N ARG A 104 15.48 23.75 -15.50
CA ARG A 104 14.63 23.66 -16.70
C ARG A 104 15.20 22.61 -17.67
N LEU A 105 14.37 21.64 -18.02
CA LEU A 105 14.64 20.63 -19.03
C LEU A 105 13.98 20.99 -20.37
N PRO A 106 14.57 20.57 -21.51
CA PRO A 106 13.98 20.82 -22.82
C PRO A 106 12.68 20.02 -23.01
N GLY A 107 11.63 20.70 -23.48
CA GLY A 107 10.34 20.10 -23.77
C GLY A 107 10.23 19.66 -25.22
N ALA A 108 9.54 18.56 -25.46
CA ALA A 108 9.26 18.08 -26.81
C ALA A 108 7.97 17.24 -26.80
N ALA A 109 7.08 17.53 -27.74
CA ALA A 109 5.92 16.70 -27.98
C ALA A 109 6.40 15.37 -28.58
N ARG A 110 5.84 14.26 -28.08
CA ARG A 110 6.15 12.90 -28.55
C ARG A 110 4.97 12.30 -29.30
N PRO A 111 5.21 11.31 -30.18
CA PRO A 111 4.12 10.60 -30.83
C PRO A 111 3.13 10.00 -29.83
N GLY A 112 1.89 9.80 -30.30
CA GLY A 112 0.87 9.08 -29.55
C GLY A 112 1.27 7.62 -29.25
N PRO A 113 0.51 6.95 -28.38
CA PRO A 113 0.83 5.59 -27.95
C PRO A 113 0.81 4.59 -29.11
N THR A 114 1.58 3.52 -28.93
CA THR A 114 1.48 2.29 -29.71
C THR A 114 0.59 1.29 -28.97
N VAL A 115 -0.17 0.49 -29.73
CA VAL A 115 -1.05 -0.55 -29.20
C VAL A 115 -0.70 -1.87 -29.87
N ALA A 116 -0.30 -2.87 -29.07
CA ALA A 116 0.00 -4.20 -29.58
C ALA A 116 -1.27 -4.87 -30.14
N ALA A 117 -1.21 -5.45 -31.34
CA ALA A 117 -2.42 -5.91 -32.04
C ALA A 117 -3.18 -7.04 -31.31
N VAL A 118 -2.46 -7.97 -30.67
CA VAL A 118 -3.05 -9.15 -30.01
C VAL A 118 -3.47 -8.82 -28.58
N THR A 119 -2.51 -8.39 -27.76
CA THR A 119 -2.70 -8.17 -26.32
C THR A 119 -3.34 -6.82 -26.00
N ARG A 120 -3.43 -5.92 -27.00
CA ARG A 120 -3.86 -4.52 -26.86
C ARG A 120 -3.08 -3.77 -25.78
N THR A 121 -1.82 -4.16 -25.58
CA THR A 121 -0.92 -3.50 -24.64
C THR A 121 -0.53 -2.15 -25.19
N VAL A 122 -0.78 -1.12 -24.39
CA VAL A 122 -0.42 0.27 -24.71
C VAL A 122 1.00 0.55 -24.22
N ARG A 123 1.84 1.15 -25.07
CA ARG A 123 3.15 1.69 -24.70
C ARG A 123 3.33 3.10 -25.26
N ALA A 124 3.98 3.97 -24.50
CA ALA A 124 4.27 5.32 -24.96
C ALA A 124 5.37 5.36 -26.03
N GLY A 125 6.42 4.54 -25.89
CA GLY A 125 7.55 4.52 -26.84
C GLY A 125 8.38 5.82 -26.84
N TRP A 126 8.30 6.61 -25.76
CA TRP A 126 9.00 7.89 -25.68
C TRP A 126 10.47 7.68 -25.29
N PRO A 127 11.41 8.46 -25.87
CA PRO A 127 12.80 8.42 -25.45
C PRO A 127 12.94 8.94 -24.01
N LYS A 128 14.00 8.51 -23.32
CA LYS A 128 14.33 9.03 -21.99
C LYS A 128 14.65 10.52 -22.09
N SER A 129 13.96 11.36 -21.34
CA SER A 129 14.16 12.80 -21.30
C SER A 129 15.32 13.18 -20.38
N THR A 130 15.44 12.53 -19.22
CA THR A 130 16.53 12.74 -18.27
C THR A 130 16.70 11.53 -17.34
N THR A 131 17.77 11.53 -16.55
CA THR A 131 17.97 10.59 -15.43
C THR A 131 18.04 11.40 -14.14
N ILE A 132 17.21 11.05 -13.16
CA ILE A 132 17.16 11.68 -11.84
C ILE A 132 18.12 10.92 -10.92
N ASP A 133 19.01 11.66 -10.27
CA ASP A 133 19.86 11.16 -9.19
C ASP A 133 19.06 11.18 -7.87
N THR A 134 18.87 10.00 -7.29
CA THR A 134 18.14 9.84 -6.02
C THR A 134 19.08 9.77 -4.81
N THR A 135 20.35 10.14 -4.97
CA THR A 135 21.32 10.17 -3.87
C THR A 135 20.82 11.05 -2.74
N GLY A 136 20.79 10.47 -1.53
CA GLY A 136 20.31 11.15 -0.33
C GLY A 136 18.79 11.23 -0.20
N TRP A 137 18.01 10.65 -1.11
CA TRP A 137 16.56 10.57 -0.97
C TRP A 137 16.22 9.57 0.15
N PRO A 138 15.40 9.96 1.14
CA PRO A 138 14.89 9.02 2.13
C PRO A 138 14.02 7.93 1.50
N GLU A 139 13.91 6.77 2.15
CA GLU A 139 12.92 5.77 1.77
C GLU A 139 11.50 6.34 1.92
N GLY A 140 10.59 6.00 1.00
CA GLY A 140 9.23 6.51 0.99
C GLY A 140 8.53 6.38 -0.35
N SER A 141 7.25 6.76 -0.38
CA SER A 141 6.51 6.96 -1.62
C SER A 141 6.67 8.40 -2.10
N TYR A 142 6.82 8.59 -3.40
CA TYR A 142 7.09 9.88 -4.01
C TYR A 142 6.11 10.19 -5.13
N LEU A 143 5.77 11.47 -5.25
CA LEU A 143 5.17 12.04 -6.46
C LEU A 143 6.18 12.99 -7.10
N LEU A 144 6.60 12.67 -8.33
CA LEU A 144 7.37 13.59 -9.16
C LEU A 144 6.36 14.48 -9.88
N ARG A 145 6.24 15.75 -9.49
CA ARG A 145 5.41 16.71 -10.22
C ARG A 145 6.21 17.28 -11.39
N LEU A 146 5.67 17.12 -12.59
CA LEU A 146 6.12 17.72 -13.83
C LEU A 146 5.39 19.05 -13.99
N ASP A 147 6.13 20.12 -14.25
CA ASP A 147 5.60 21.47 -14.43
C ASP A 147 6.00 21.99 -15.81
N ALA A 148 5.03 22.25 -16.69
CA ALA A 148 5.28 22.84 -18.00
C ALA A 148 5.75 24.31 -17.88
N VAL A 149 6.73 24.71 -18.70
CA VAL A 149 7.26 26.08 -18.71
C VAL A 149 6.63 26.89 -19.83
N GLY A 150 6.04 28.04 -19.48
CA GLY A 150 5.47 28.98 -20.45
C GLY A 150 4.00 28.72 -20.82
N ALA A 151 3.38 27.69 -20.25
CA ALA A 151 1.95 27.40 -20.35
C ALA A 151 1.48 26.59 -19.13
N PRO A 152 0.18 26.59 -18.78
CA PRO A 152 -0.37 25.69 -17.77
C PRO A 152 -0.17 24.23 -18.17
N GLY A 153 0.24 23.40 -17.20
CA GLY A 153 0.48 21.98 -17.41
C GLY A 153 1.19 21.39 -16.21
N GLN A 154 0.48 20.55 -15.45
CA GLN A 154 1.06 19.86 -14.30
C GLN A 154 0.56 18.41 -14.23
N ARG A 155 1.47 17.45 -14.14
CA ARG A 155 1.13 16.03 -13.93
C ARG A 155 2.11 15.38 -12.96
N TYR A 156 1.69 14.34 -12.29
CA TYR A 156 2.55 13.52 -11.46
C TYR A 156 3.13 12.32 -12.21
N THR A 157 4.18 11.78 -11.63
CA THR A 157 4.64 10.41 -11.86
C THR A 157 5.00 9.80 -10.52
N PRO A 158 4.29 8.75 -10.05
CA PRO A 158 4.58 8.12 -8.77
C PRO A 158 5.78 7.18 -8.87
N VAL A 159 6.59 7.13 -7.81
CA VAL A 159 7.71 6.18 -7.66
C VAL A 159 7.91 5.83 -6.19
N THR A 160 8.33 4.61 -5.90
CA THR A 160 8.70 4.19 -4.54
C THR A 160 10.21 4.18 -4.38
N VAL A 161 10.75 4.97 -3.44
CA VAL A 161 12.12 4.75 -2.95
C VAL A 161 12.03 3.67 -1.88
N ARG A 162 12.29 2.43 -2.29
CA ARG A 162 12.01 1.24 -1.49
C ARG A 162 13.06 1.01 -0.40
N SER A 163 12.66 0.30 0.65
CA SER A 163 13.57 -0.21 1.66
C SER A 163 14.40 -1.38 1.12
N LYS A 164 15.67 -1.44 1.54
CA LYS A 164 16.55 -2.57 1.23
C LYS A 164 16.23 -3.82 2.06
N GLU A 165 15.73 -3.63 3.28
CA GLU A 165 15.38 -4.69 4.22
C GLU A 165 14.15 -4.28 5.04
N ALA A 166 13.39 -5.27 5.52
CA ALA A 166 12.18 -5.05 6.31
C ALA A 166 12.31 -5.43 7.79
N ALA A 167 13.46 -5.94 8.23
CA ALA A 167 13.63 -6.46 9.58
C ALA A 167 13.24 -5.42 10.66
N GLY A 168 12.31 -5.79 11.54
CA GLY A 168 11.81 -4.91 12.59
C GLY A 168 10.86 -3.80 12.14
N ARG A 169 10.48 -3.74 10.86
CA ARG A 169 9.67 -2.67 10.27
C ARG A 169 8.22 -3.07 10.02
N THR A 170 7.33 -2.08 9.98
CA THR A 170 6.01 -2.15 9.37
C THR A 170 6.13 -1.72 7.92
N VAL A 171 5.94 -2.66 6.98
CA VAL A 171 6.16 -2.44 5.56
C VAL A 171 4.86 -2.01 4.88
N LEU A 172 4.86 -0.84 4.24
CA LEU A 172 3.76 -0.36 3.39
C LEU A 172 4.02 -0.76 1.93
N VAL A 173 3.02 -1.37 1.29
CA VAL A 173 3.14 -1.88 -0.09
C VAL A 173 2.34 -0.99 -1.03
N ASN A 174 3.01 -0.29 -1.95
CA ASN A 174 2.33 0.46 -3.01
C ASN A 174 1.81 -0.50 -4.10
N ALA A 175 0.52 -0.39 -4.45
CA ALA A 175 -0.22 -1.33 -5.28
C ALA A 175 -0.04 -1.09 -6.79
N VAL A 176 1.21 -0.94 -7.24
CA VAL A 176 1.55 -0.47 -8.61
C VAL A 176 0.96 -1.32 -9.74
N ALA A 177 0.82 -2.64 -9.55
CA ALA A 177 0.19 -3.51 -10.52
C ALA A 177 -1.31 -3.22 -10.66
N THR A 178 -1.98 -2.96 -9.53
CA THR A 178 -3.38 -2.52 -9.50
C THR A 178 -3.53 -1.15 -10.17
N TRP A 179 -2.63 -0.21 -9.92
CA TRP A 179 -2.68 1.08 -10.60
C TRP A 179 -2.61 0.93 -12.12
N GLN A 180 -1.74 0.05 -12.64
CA GLN A 180 -1.66 -0.20 -14.08
C GLN A 180 -2.84 -0.98 -14.64
N ALA A 181 -3.40 -1.91 -13.87
CA ALA A 181 -4.57 -2.68 -14.28
C ALA A 181 -5.76 -1.79 -14.64
N TYR A 182 -5.95 -0.71 -13.87
CA TYR A 182 -7.00 0.27 -14.10
C TYR A 182 -6.59 1.42 -15.03
N ASN A 183 -5.28 1.65 -15.25
CA ASN A 183 -4.81 2.78 -16.04
C ASN A 183 -5.32 2.75 -17.51
N GLU A 184 -6.18 3.71 -17.84
CA GLU A 184 -6.77 3.89 -19.18
C GLU A 184 -5.98 4.86 -20.08
N TRP A 185 -4.75 5.21 -19.73
CA TRP A 185 -3.90 5.99 -20.63
C TRP A 185 -3.69 5.22 -21.95
N GLY A 186 -3.91 5.90 -23.08
CA GLY A 186 -3.96 5.29 -24.41
C GLY A 186 -5.20 4.44 -24.70
N GLY A 187 -6.27 4.63 -23.92
CA GLY A 187 -7.61 4.11 -24.22
C GLY A 187 -7.84 2.63 -23.90
N HIS A 188 -6.89 1.96 -23.25
CA HIS A 188 -7.03 0.57 -22.83
C HIS A 188 -6.50 0.33 -21.41
N SER A 189 -7.21 -0.54 -20.69
CA SER A 189 -6.85 -1.08 -19.38
C SER A 189 -7.17 -2.58 -19.33
N LEU A 190 -6.97 -3.25 -18.20
CA LEU A 190 -7.41 -4.64 -17.99
C LEU A 190 -8.93 -4.80 -17.82
N TYR A 191 -9.69 -3.71 -17.99
CA TYR A 191 -11.16 -3.70 -17.90
C TYR A 191 -11.82 -3.06 -19.11
N ASN A 192 -11.21 -2.03 -19.70
CA ASN A 192 -11.83 -1.23 -20.75
C ASN A 192 -10.94 -1.18 -21.99
N GLY A 193 -11.57 -1.18 -23.16
CA GLY A 193 -10.98 -0.74 -24.43
C GLY A 193 -11.57 0.59 -24.91
N PRO A 194 -11.25 1.06 -26.12
CA PRO A 194 -11.67 2.37 -26.64
C PRO A 194 -13.20 2.56 -26.72
N THR A 195 -13.95 1.45 -26.79
CA THR A 195 -15.41 1.44 -26.82
C THR A 195 -16.04 1.26 -25.43
N GLY A 196 -15.25 1.32 -24.35
CA GLY A 196 -15.70 1.16 -22.97
C GLY A 196 -16.12 -0.26 -22.58
N GLY A 197 -15.70 -1.29 -23.34
CA GLY A 197 -16.17 -2.67 -23.15
C GLY A 197 -15.06 -3.64 -22.73
N TYR A 198 -15.43 -4.61 -21.90
CA TYR A 198 -14.56 -5.70 -21.43
C TYR A 198 -14.02 -6.60 -22.56
N ALA A 199 -14.78 -6.77 -23.64
CA ALA A 199 -14.34 -7.56 -24.80
C ALA A 199 -13.14 -6.95 -25.54
N THR A 200 -12.99 -5.61 -25.46
CA THR A 200 -11.92 -4.85 -26.14
C THR A 200 -10.79 -4.42 -25.21
N ARG A 201 -10.79 -4.89 -23.96
CA ARG A 201 -9.75 -4.63 -22.95
C ARG A 201 -8.36 -5.15 -23.36
N SER A 202 -7.33 -4.67 -22.70
CA SER A 202 -5.98 -5.25 -22.75
C SER A 202 -5.91 -6.58 -22.03
N MET A 203 -5.12 -7.51 -22.57
CA MET A 203 -4.71 -8.75 -21.88
C MET A 203 -3.45 -8.54 -21.03
N GLU A 204 -2.68 -7.49 -21.36
CA GLU A 204 -1.47 -7.11 -20.65
C GLU A 204 -1.34 -5.59 -20.64
N VAL A 205 -0.90 -5.03 -19.52
CA VAL A 205 -0.68 -3.58 -19.34
C VAL A 205 0.78 -3.29 -19.01
N SER A 206 1.29 -2.17 -19.50
CA SER A 206 2.69 -1.79 -19.36
C SER A 206 2.88 -0.69 -18.32
N PHE A 207 4.03 -0.70 -17.63
CA PHE A 207 4.52 0.44 -16.84
C PHE A 207 5.20 1.51 -17.71
N ASP A 208 5.44 1.24 -19.00
CA ASP A 208 6.10 2.15 -19.95
C ASP A 208 5.12 3.15 -20.57
N ARG A 209 4.28 3.74 -19.71
CA ARG A 209 3.26 4.72 -20.05
C ARG A 209 2.87 5.58 -18.84
N PRO A 210 2.43 6.83 -19.07
CA PRO A 210 1.85 7.66 -18.02
C PRO A 210 0.63 7.03 -17.36
N TYR A 211 0.26 7.54 -16.17
CA TYR A 211 -1.02 7.24 -15.53
C TYR A 211 -2.07 8.28 -15.93
N ARG A 212 -3.30 7.83 -16.15
CA ARG A 212 -4.43 8.72 -16.47
C ARG A 212 -5.05 9.39 -15.23
N TYR A 213 -5.22 8.62 -14.16
CA TYR A 213 -5.99 9.06 -12.99
C TYR A 213 -5.21 10.01 -12.09
N ASP A 214 -5.95 10.87 -11.40
CA ASP A 214 -5.43 11.84 -10.43
C ASP A 214 -4.23 12.63 -10.94
N ASP A 215 -4.37 13.20 -12.14
CA ASP A 215 -3.33 13.97 -12.82
C ASP A 215 -2.00 13.22 -12.93
N GLY A 216 -2.02 11.89 -13.05
CA GLY A 216 -0.84 11.04 -13.18
C GLY A 216 -0.40 10.37 -11.88
N ALA A 217 -1.10 10.57 -10.75
CA ALA A 217 -0.80 9.89 -9.49
C ALA A 217 -1.32 8.43 -9.45
N GLY A 218 -2.06 7.99 -10.46
CA GLY A 218 -2.65 6.65 -10.48
C GLY A 218 -3.76 6.53 -9.44
N LEU A 219 -3.67 5.56 -8.55
CA LEU A 219 -4.62 5.36 -7.44
C LEU A 219 -4.04 5.79 -6.07
N PHE A 220 -2.85 6.41 -6.07
CA PHE A 220 -2.08 6.69 -4.87
C PHE A 220 -2.75 7.67 -3.90
N LEU A 221 -3.31 8.77 -4.41
CA LEU A 221 -3.82 9.85 -3.56
C LEU A 221 -5.00 9.42 -2.70
N VAL A 222 -5.89 8.57 -3.25
CA VAL A 222 -7.08 8.08 -2.55
C VAL A 222 -6.76 6.88 -1.66
N TYR A 223 -6.06 5.88 -2.21
CA TYR A 223 -5.96 4.57 -1.55
C TYR A 223 -4.69 4.37 -0.73
N GLU A 224 -3.73 5.30 -0.74
CA GLU A 224 -2.41 5.07 -0.14
C GLU A 224 -1.90 6.25 0.70
N ALA A 225 -1.97 7.47 0.16
CA ALA A 225 -1.45 8.67 0.82
C ALA A 225 -2.03 8.93 2.24
N PRO A 226 -3.34 8.71 2.51
CA PRO A 226 -3.91 8.90 3.86
C PRO A 226 -3.27 7.99 4.89
N LEU A 227 -3.08 6.71 4.56
CA LEU A 227 -2.48 5.75 5.48
C LEU A 227 -0.99 6.05 5.69
N ILE A 228 -0.25 6.39 4.63
CA ILE A 228 1.18 6.74 4.73
C ILE A 228 1.37 7.90 5.71
N ALA A 229 0.59 8.97 5.58
CA ALA A 229 0.67 10.11 6.49
C ALA A 229 0.30 9.73 7.94
N LEU A 230 -0.72 8.87 8.14
CA LEU A 230 -1.08 8.40 9.48
C LEU A 230 0.03 7.54 10.10
N ALA A 231 0.55 6.56 9.36
CA ALA A 231 1.62 5.68 9.84
C ALA A 231 2.89 6.45 10.19
N GLU A 232 3.24 7.45 9.39
CA GLU A 232 4.35 8.36 9.65
C GLU A 232 4.14 9.24 10.87
N ARG A 233 2.92 9.78 11.05
CA ARG A 233 2.55 10.56 12.25
C ARG A 233 2.75 9.76 13.54
N LEU A 234 2.53 8.45 13.49
CA LEU A 234 2.74 7.54 14.62
C LEU A 234 4.22 7.28 14.93
N GLY A 235 5.14 7.69 14.06
CA GLY A 235 6.59 7.55 14.25
C GLY A 235 7.09 6.11 14.18
N LEU A 236 6.32 5.22 13.54
CA LEU A 236 6.63 3.79 13.44
C LEU A 236 7.92 3.55 12.63
N PRO A 237 8.64 2.45 12.88
CA PRO A 237 9.72 2.01 12.01
C PRO A 237 9.10 1.50 10.70
N LEU A 238 8.98 2.38 9.71
CA LEU A 238 8.35 2.03 8.42
C LEU A 238 9.38 1.49 7.42
N GLY A 239 8.91 0.58 6.58
CA GLY A 239 9.54 0.24 5.31
C GLY A 239 8.57 0.48 4.15
N TYR A 240 9.10 0.67 2.95
CA TYR A 240 8.31 0.93 1.74
C TYR A 240 8.72 -0.04 0.64
N THR A 241 7.75 -0.56 -0.10
CA THR A 241 8.00 -1.49 -1.20
C THR A 241 6.85 -1.49 -2.20
N THR A 242 6.98 -2.25 -3.27
CA THR A 242 5.91 -2.50 -4.26
C THR A 242 5.64 -3.99 -4.39
N GLY A 243 4.48 -4.37 -4.94
CA GLY A 243 4.20 -5.77 -5.29
C GLY A 243 5.21 -6.37 -6.29
N VAL A 244 5.83 -5.54 -7.13
CA VAL A 244 6.90 -5.95 -8.06
C VAL A 244 8.18 -6.31 -7.29
N ASP A 245 8.58 -5.50 -6.32
CA ASP A 245 9.74 -5.78 -5.47
C ASP A 245 9.54 -7.06 -4.66
N LEU A 246 8.34 -7.24 -4.09
CA LEU A 246 7.98 -8.46 -3.36
C LEU A 246 8.01 -9.71 -4.25
N ALA A 247 7.66 -9.59 -5.53
CA ALA A 247 7.79 -10.71 -6.47
C ALA A 247 9.26 -11.03 -6.76
N ARG A 248 10.10 -10.01 -6.93
CA ARG A 248 11.51 -10.15 -7.32
C ARG A 248 12.42 -10.60 -6.19
N GLU A 249 12.15 -10.21 -4.94
CA GLU A 249 13.07 -10.36 -3.81
C GLU A 249 12.46 -11.24 -2.70
N PRO A 250 12.73 -12.58 -2.72
CA PRO A 250 12.12 -13.54 -1.79
C PRO A 250 12.36 -13.24 -0.30
N GLU A 251 13.46 -12.56 -0.01
CA GLU A 251 13.96 -12.32 1.35
C GLU A 251 13.63 -10.93 1.89
N LEU A 252 12.99 -10.07 1.08
CA LEU A 252 12.74 -8.67 1.44
C LEU A 252 11.99 -8.56 2.77
N LEU A 253 11.01 -9.43 3.00
CA LEU A 253 10.13 -9.43 4.17
C LEU A 253 10.71 -10.16 5.39
N ARG A 254 11.93 -10.68 5.32
CA ARG A 254 12.53 -11.44 6.43
C ARG A 254 12.61 -10.57 7.70
N GLY A 255 11.94 -11.02 8.75
CA GLY A 255 11.92 -10.34 10.05
C GLY A 255 11.03 -9.09 10.11
N ALA A 256 10.21 -8.83 9.09
CA ALA A 256 9.23 -7.75 9.14
C ALA A 256 8.24 -7.94 10.30
N ARG A 257 7.86 -6.85 10.97
CA ARG A 257 6.85 -6.87 12.03
C ARG A 257 5.45 -6.95 11.45
N ALA A 258 5.21 -6.23 10.35
CA ALA A 258 3.96 -6.27 9.63
C ALA A 258 4.16 -5.95 8.15
N VAL A 259 3.25 -6.47 7.32
CA VAL A 259 3.03 -6.05 5.93
C VAL A 259 1.63 -5.46 5.83
N VAL A 260 1.53 -4.29 5.24
CA VAL A 260 0.28 -3.53 5.11
C VAL A 260 -0.04 -3.34 3.64
N SER A 261 -1.09 -4.04 3.19
CA SER A 261 -1.78 -3.75 1.95
C SER A 261 -2.72 -2.57 2.16
N LEU A 262 -2.66 -1.61 1.25
CA LEU A 262 -3.35 -0.32 1.34
C LEU A 262 -4.80 -0.45 0.84
N GLY A 263 -5.41 0.65 0.38
CA GLY A 263 -6.85 0.74 0.14
C GLY A 263 -7.39 -0.09 -1.03
N HIS A 264 -6.56 -0.42 -2.03
CA HIS A 264 -6.93 -1.32 -3.14
C HIS A 264 -5.71 -2.00 -3.76
N ASP A 265 -5.52 -3.29 -3.49
CA ASP A 265 -4.36 -4.07 -3.97
C ASP A 265 -4.79 -5.42 -4.57
N GLU A 266 -5.52 -5.34 -5.70
CA GLU A 266 -6.19 -6.47 -6.35
C GLU A 266 -5.23 -7.44 -7.08
N TYR A 267 -4.13 -6.94 -7.66
CA TYR A 267 -3.33 -7.70 -8.64
C TYR A 267 -1.99 -8.18 -8.06
N TRP A 268 -1.89 -9.46 -7.74
CA TRP A 268 -0.71 -10.07 -7.12
C TRP A 268 -0.11 -11.17 -8.00
N SER A 269 1.22 -11.27 -8.00
CA SER A 269 1.91 -12.41 -8.59
C SER A 269 1.92 -13.62 -7.63
N ASP A 270 2.12 -14.82 -8.17
CA ASP A 270 2.32 -16.02 -7.33
C ASP A 270 3.58 -15.88 -6.46
N GLU A 271 4.64 -15.25 -6.97
CA GLU A 271 5.85 -14.93 -6.22
C GLU A 271 5.56 -14.02 -5.02
N GLN A 272 4.90 -12.87 -5.24
CA GLN A 272 4.51 -11.94 -4.17
C GLN A 272 3.66 -12.66 -3.12
N ARG A 273 2.64 -13.41 -3.54
CA ARG A 273 1.75 -14.11 -2.61
C ARG A 273 2.51 -15.14 -1.78
N ARG A 274 3.41 -15.93 -2.38
CA ARG A 274 4.24 -16.90 -1.66
C ARG A 274 5.16 -16.23 -0.65
N HIS A 275 5.83 -15.13 -1.02
CA HIS A 275 6.75 -14.44 -0.10
C HIS A 275 6.01 -13.77 1.06
N VAL A 276 4.82 -13.19 0.83
CA VAL A 276 3.96 -12.66 1.90
C VAL A 276 3.45 -13.78 2.82
N THR A 277 3.05 -14.92 2.25
CA THR A 277 2.63 -16.10 3.01
C THR A 277 3.77 -16.62 3.89
N ALA A 278 4.98 -16.74 3.33
CA ALA A 278 6.16 -17.18 4.07
C ALA A 278 6.50 -16.21 5.23
N ALA A 279 6.37 -14.90 5.02
CA ALA A 279 6.58 -13.91 6.07
C ALA A 279 5.53 -14.08 7.21
N ARG A 280 4.25 -14.25 6.86
CA ARG A 280 3.18 -14.52 7.82
C ARG A 280 3.46 -15.78 8.64
N ASP A 281 3.84 -16.85 7.97
CA ASP A 281 4.14 -18.13 8.60
C ASP A 281 5.44 -18.09 9.43
N ALA A 282 6.26 -17.04 9.28
CA ALA A 282 7.40 -16.72 10.12
C ALA A 282 7.10 -15.69 11.24
N GLY A 283 5.85 -15.23 11.37
CA GLY A 283 5.40 -14.35 12.47
C GLY A 283 5.19 -12.88 12.09
N THR A 284 5.29 -12.52 10.81
CA THR A 284 4.95 -11.17 10.33
C THR A 284 3.43 -10.98 10.28
N ASN A 285 2.92 -9.91 10.90
CA ASN A 285 1.49 -9.60 10.84
C ASN A 285 1.06 -9.14 9.44
N LEU A 286 -0.19 -9.40 9.03
CA LEU A 286 -0.75 -8.93 7.77
C LEU A 286 -1.94 -8.00 8.02
N ALA A 287 -1.90 -6.78 7.50
CA ALA A 287 -3.02 -5.85 7.52
C ALA A 287 -3.47 -5.55 6.09
N VAL A 288 -4.75 -5.75 5.81
CA VAL A 288 -5.41 -5.35 4.56
C VAL A 288 -6.41 -4.26 4.89
N LEU A 289 -6.11 -3.02 4.50
CA LEU A 289 -6.97 -1.86 4.75
C LEU A 289 -7.83 -1.50 3.53
N GLY A 290 -8.24 -2.53 2.80
CA GLY A 290 -9.08 -2.44 1.61
C GLY A 290 -10.07 -3.61 1.53
N ALA A 291 -10.60 -3.82 0.34
CA ALA A 291 -11.27 -5.06 -0.07
C ALA A 291 -10.66 -5.54 -1.39
N ASN A 292 -11.03 -6.74 -1.84
CA ASN A 292 -10.58 -7.31 -3.11
C ASN A 292 -9.06 -7.45 -3.24
N CYS A 293 -8.36 -7.51 -2.10
CA CYS A 293 -6.92 -7.69 -2.05
C CYS A 293 -6.53 -9.10 -2.52
N CYS A 294 -5.49 -9.21 -3.34
CA CYS A 294 -4.97 -10.49 -3.84
C CYS A 294 -6.01 -11.32 -4.63
N TYR A 295 -6.96 -10.68 -5.32
CA TYR A 295 -8.00 -11.37 -6.10
C TYR A 295 -7.48 -11.87 -7.46
N ARG A 296 -6.72 -11.04 -8.18
CA ARG A 296 -6.21 -11.36 -9.52
C ARG A 296 -4.80 -11.90 -9.45
N ARG A 297 -4.59 -13.08 -10.03
CA ARG A 297 -3.26 -13.62 -10.31
C ARG A 297 -2.68 -12.98 -11.55
N VAL A 298 -1.55 -12.32 -11.38
CA VAL A 298 -0.77 -11.70 -12.46
C VAL A 298 0.61 -12.31 -12.59
N ARG A 299 1.29 -11.89 -13.65
CA ARG A 299 2.65 -12.27 -13.94
C ARG A 299 3.39 -11.07 -14.49
N TYR A 300 4.66 -10.95 -14.12
CA TYR A 300 5.51 -9.88 -14.62
C TYR A 300 6.36 -10.37 -15.79
N GLU A 301 6.44 -9.55 -16.84
CA GLU A 301 7.22 -9.80 -18.05
C GLU A 301 8.02 -8.57 -18.45
N PRO A 302 9.17 -8.75 -19.14
CA PRO A 302 10.04 -7.63 -19.49
C PRO A 302 9.43 -6.71 -20.57
N SER A 303 10.09 -5.58 -20.77
CA SER A 303 9.99 -4.74 -21.96
C SER A 303 11.38 -4.26 -22.39
N GLU A 304 11.44 -3.41 -23.40
CA GLU A 304 12.68 -2.74 -23.80
C GLU A 304 13.30 -1.87 -22.69
N LEU A 305 12.51 -1.42 -21.70
CA LEU A 305 12.99 -0.60 -20.59
C LEU A 305 13.50 -1.42 -19.40
N GLY A 306 13.28 -2.74 -19.37
CA GLY A 306 13.82 -3.61 -18.32
C GLY A 306 12.93 -4.80 -17.96
N PRO A 307 13.30 -5.53 -16.89
CA PRO A 307 12.47 -6.61 -16.35
C PRO A 307 11.22 -6.06 -15.67
N ASP A 308 10.19 -6.89 -15.57
CA ASP A 308 8.98 -6.63 -14.80
C ASP A 308 8.23 -5.34 -15.19
N ARG A 309 8.31 -4.98 -16.47
CA ARG A 309 7.71 -3.76 -17.06
C ARG A 309 6.30 -3.99 -17.63
N THR A 310 5.83 -5.22 -17.63
CA THR A 310 4.52 -5.62 -18.15
C THR A 310 3.79 -6.47 -17.11
N VAL A 311 2.54 -6.11 -16.80
CA VAL A 311 1.62 -6.90 -15.97
C VAL A 311 0.72 -7.71 -16.90
N VAL A 312 0.84 -9.03 -16.86
CA VAL A 312 0.07 -9.97 -17.68
C VAL A 312 -1.12 -10.50 -16.89
N CYS A 313 -2.33 -10.31 -17.43
CA CYS A 313 -3.58 -10.77 -16.81
C CYS A 313 -4.66 -11.01 -17.86
N TRP A 314 -4.76 -12.25 -18.34
CA TRP A 314 -5.73 -12.63 -19.36
C TRP A 314 -7.13 -12.86 -18.80
N LYS A 315 -7.29 -12.93 -17.47
CA LYS A 315 -8.58 -13.04 -16.75
C LYS A 315 -9.38 -14.24 -17.22
N SER A 316 -10.56 -14.02 -17.80
CA SER A 316 -11.43 -15.05 -18.36
C SER A 316 -10.85 -15.71 -19.62
N ASP A 317 -9.91 -15.04 -20.30
CA ASP A 317 -9.29 -15.49 -21.55
C ASP A 317 -7.94 -16.19 -21.31
N TYR A 318 -7.64 -16.62 -20.07
CA TYR A 318 -6.35 -17.22 -19.70
C TYR A 318 -5.96 -18.47 -20.53
N ARG A 319 -6.91 -19.14 -21.18
CA ARG A 319 -6.61 -20.27 -22.07
C ARG A 319 -5.88 -19.84 -23.35
N ASP A 320 -5.97 -18.56 -23.69
CA ASP A 320 -5.28 -17.95 -24.84
C ASP A 320 -3.95 -17.31 -24.47
N ASP A 321 -3.63 -17.20 -23.18
CA ASP A 321 -2.34 -16.73 -22.66
C ASP A 321 -1.21 -17.66 -23.17
N PRO A 322 -0.26 -17.15 -23.98
CA PRO A 322 0.87 -17.95 -24.44
C PRO A 322 1.72 -18.52 -23.30
N GLY A 323 1.85 -17.78 -22.19
CA GLY A 323 2.55 -18.23 -21.00
C GLY A 323 1.86 -19.43 -20.35
N PHE A 324 0.52 -19.41 -20.27
CA PHE A 324 -0.26 -20.55 -19.77
C PHE A 324 -0.13 -21.77 -20.68
N ARG A 325 -0.22 -21.57 -22.01
CA ARG A 325 -0.02 -22.65 -23.00
C ARG A 325 1.39 -23.24 -22.95
N ALA A 326 2.38 -22.46 -22.50
CA ALA A 326 3.74 -22.90 -22.24
C ALA A 326 3.95 -23.51 -20.83
N GLY A 327 2.89 -23.71 -20.04
CA GLY A 327 2.92 -24.37 -18.74
C GLY A 327 3.13 -23.45 -17.53
N ARG A 328 3.10 -22.12 -17.70
CA ARG A 328 3.10 -21.18 -16.56
C ARG A 328 1.72 -21.14 -15.89
N PRO A 329 1.61 -20.70 -14.63
CA PRO A 329 0.31 -20.51 -13.97
C PRO A 329 -0.63 -19.61 -14.77
N ALA A 330 -1.93 -19.94 -14.73
CA ALA A 330 -2.98 -19.17 -15.39
C ALA A 330 -3.10 -17.78 -14.77
N THR A 331 -3.15 -16.73 -15.57
CA THR A 331 -3.34 -15.35 -15.09
C THR A 331 -4.83 -15.01 -14.95
N THR A 332 -5.48 -15.65 -13.98
CA THR A 332 -6.92 -15.56 -13.68
C THR A 332 -7.15 -15.29 -12.19
N ASP A 333 -8.35 -15.48 -11.66
CA ASP A 333 -8.64 -15.22 -10.26
C ASP A 333 -7.95 -16.26 -9.35
N PHE A 334 -7.32 -15.81 -8.25
CA PHE A 334 -6.59 -16.70 -7.34
C PHE A 334 -7.46 -17.84 -6.82
N ARG A 335 -8.73 -17.56 -6.51
CA ARG A 335 -9.71 -18.56 -6.04
C ARG A 335 -10.21 -19.53 -7.11
N ALA A 336 -9.94 -19.28 -8.38
CA ALA A 336 -10.47 -20.08 -9.48
C ALA A 336 -9.42 -21.08 -9.99
N GLY A 337 -9.89 -22.18 -10.59
CA GLY A 337 -9.03 -23.12 -11.29
C GLY A 337 -8.53 -22.57 -12.64
N PRO A 338 -7.35 -23.00 -13.11
CA PRO A 338 -6.45 -24.00 -12.51
C PRO A 338 -5.56 -23.42 -11.38
N GLY A 339 -5.22 -24.26 -10.41
CA GLY A 339 -4.37 -23.88 -9.27
C GLY A 339 -5.07 -22.94 -8.29
N ALA A 340 -6.31 -23.25 -7.89
CA ALA A 340 -7.07 -22.42 -6.96
C ALA A 340 -6.35 -22.29 -5.61
N ASP A 341 -6.19 -21.05 -5.16
CA ASP A 341 -5.51 -20.65 -3.94
C ASP A 341 -6.21 -19.38 -3.37
N PRO A 342 -7.41 -19.54 -2.79
CA PRO A 342 -8.28 -18.43 -2.43
C PRO A 342 -7.64 -17.50 -1.39
N GLU A 343 -8.04 -16.24 -1.46
CA GLU A 343 -7.58 -15.13 -0.64
C GLU A 343 -7.81 -15.40 0.84
N SER A 344 -8.90 -16.08 1.19
CA SER A 344 -9.22 -16.46 2.59
C SER A 344 -8.16 -17.35 3.22
N GLY A 345 -7.39 -18.12 2.43
CA GLY A 345 -6.27 -18.90 2.92
C GLY A 345 -5.13 -18.03 3.47
N LEU A 346 -4.98 -16.82 2.92
CA LEU A 346 -3.97 -15.86 3.35
C LEU A 346 -4.54 -14.84 4.36
N LEU A 347 -5.73 -14.31 4.06
CA LEU A 347 -6.29 -13.08 4.64
C LEU A 347 -7.47 -13.32 5.59
N GLY A 348 -8.04 -14.54 5.63
CA GLY A 348 -9.24 -14.85 6.42
C GLY A 348 -10.56 -14.34 5.84
N VAL A 349 -10.51 -13.44 4.85
CA VAL A 349 -11.67 -12.90 4.12
C VAL A 349 -11.59 -13.22 2.62
N SER A 350 -12.69 -13.06 1.90
CA SER A 350 -12.76 -13.15 0.44
C SER A 350 -13.65 -12.06 -0.12
N TYR A 351 -13.21 -11.45 -1.22
CA TYR A 351 -14.06 -10.58 -2.04
C TYR A 351 -15.39 -11.23 -2.37
N ASP A 352 -16.50 -10.50 -2.21
CA ASP A 352 -17.84 -11.00 -2.52
C ASP A 352 -18.54 -10.19 -3.61
N GLY A 353 -18.26 -8.88 -3.75
CA GLY A 353 -18.85 -8.16 -4.87
C GLY A 353 -18.64 -6.66 -4.95
N TYR A 354 -19.18 -6.15 -6.05
CA TYR A 354 -19.26 -4.78 -6.51
C TYR A 354 -20.53 -4.63 -7.39
N PRO A 355 -21.16 -3.45 -7.46
CA PRO A 355 -20.94 -2.26 -6.63
C PRO A 355 -21.70 -2.35 -5.30
N VAL A 356 -21.15 -1.71 -4.27
CA VAL A 356 -21.83 -1.50 -2.99
C VAL A 356 -21.61 -0.08 -2.47
N ASP A 357 -22.63 0.47 -1.82
CA ASP A 357 -22.55 1.62 -0.93
C ASP A 357 -23.41 1.32 0.30
N ALA A 358 -22.77 1.13 1.46
CA ALA A 358 -23.44 0.65 2.67
C ALA A 358 -22.77 1.20 3.94
N PRO A 359 -23.48 1.20 5.08
CA PRO A 359 -22.88 1.55 6.35
C PRO A 359 -21.92 0.45 6.83
N TYR A 360 -20.82 0.83 7.49
CA TYR A 360 -20.05 -0.08 8.34
C TYR A 360 -20.78 -0.24 9.68
N VAL A 361 -21.06 -1.47 10.13
CA VAL A 361 -21.84 -1.74 11.36
C VAL A 361 -21.02 -2.58 12.33
N VAL A 362 -20.77 -2.02 13.53
CA VAL A 362 -19.99 -2.68 14.58
C VAL A 362 -20.76 -3.89 15.13
N SER A 363 -20.11 -5.05 15.17
CA SER A 363 -20.69 -6.30 15.72
C SER A 363 -19.96 -6.82 16.96
N ASN A 364 -18.68 -6.46 17.16
CA ASN A 364 -17.90 -6.87 18.33
C ASN A 364 -17.25 -5.65 19.00
N PRO A 365 -18.00 -4.82 19.76
CA PRO A 365 -17.49 -3.60 20.38
C PRO A 365 -16.38 -3.84 21.42
N GLY A 366 -16.28 -5.06 21.97
CA GLY A 366 -15.25 -5.45 22.93
C GLY A 366 -13.89 -5.79 22.30
N HIS A 367 -13.81 -5.87 20.98
CA HIS A 367 -12.57 -6.21 20.29
C HIS A 367 -11.49 -5.13 20.49
N TRP A 368 -10.25 -5.53 20.75
CA TRP A 368 -9.14 -4.62 21.09
C TRP A 368 -8.89 -3.53 20.03
N LEU A 369 -9.14 -3.83 18.75
CA LEU A 369 -9.05 -2.86 17.66
C LEU A 369 -9.96 -1.64 17.85
N LEU A 370 -11.09 -1.82 18.54
CA LEU A 370 -12.08 -0.76 18.76
C LEU A 370 -11.84 0.02 20.07
N ALA A 371 -10.77 -0.29 20.81
CA ALA A 371 -10.42 0.42 22.04
C ALA A 371 -10.29 1.93 21.80
N GLY A 372 -10.90 2.74 22.68
CA GLY A 372 -10.87 4.20 22.57
C GLY A 372 -11.80 4.81 21.52
N THR A 373 -12.49 4.01 20.69
CA THR A 373 -13.48 4.53 19.73
C THR A 373 -14.79 4.96 20.38
N GLY A 374 -15.13 4.35 21.53
CA GLY A 374 -16.44 4.50 22.18
C GLY A 374 -17.60 3.82 21.44
N ALA A 375 -17.30 3.06 20.38
CA ALA A 375 -18.32 2.41 19.57
C ALA A 375 -19.03 1.28 20.32
N LYS A 376 -20.33 1.15 20.05
CA LYS A 376 -21.23 0.13 20.61
C LYS A 376 -21.67 -0.83 19.51
N GLU A 377 -22.19 -1.99 19.92
CA GLU A 377 -22.83 -2.90 18.98
C GLU A 377 -23.98 -2.20 18.25
N GLY A 378 -24.02 -2.34 16.92
CA GLY A 378 -25.00 -1.68 16.06
C GLY A 378 -24.68 -0.24 15.68
N ASP A 379 -23.65 0.39 16.26
CA ASP A 379 -23.18 1.69 15.78
C ASP A 379 -22.80 1.58 14.30
N SER A 380 -23.27 2.56 13.52
CA SER A 380 -23.13 2.57 12.08
C SER A 380 -22.43 3.83 11.56
N PHE A 381 -21.62 3.63 10.52
CA PHE A 381 -20.88 4.67 9.81
C PHE A 381 -21.30 4.64 8.34
N PRO A 382 -22.21 5.53 7.91
CA PRO A 382 -22.71 5.57 6.53
C PRO A 382 -21.58 5.64 5.51
N HIS A 383 -21.80 5.03 4.35
CA HIS A 383 -20.90 5.01 3.19
C HIS A 383 -19.52 4.35 3.41
N LEU A 384 -19.18 3.90 4.61
CA LEU A 384 -17.85 3.33 4.89
C LEU A 384 -17.62 1.95 4.24
N VAL A 385 -18.69 1.22 3.87
CA VAL A 385 -18.58 0.00 3.07
C VAL A 385 -18.78 0.33 1.60
N GLY A 386 -17.73 0.15 0.80
CA GLY A 386 -17.74 0.35 -0.64
C GLY A 386 -16.35 0.63 -1.21
N VAL A 387 -16.21 0.79 -2.52
CA VAL A 387 -17.20 0.38 -3.54
C VAL A 387 -17.26 -1.16 -3.71
N GLU A 388 -16.27 -1.86 -3.14
CA GLU A 388 -16.18 -3.31 -3.06
C GLU A 388 -16.13 -3.75 -1.59
N TYR A 389 -16.49 -5.01 -1.36
CA TYR A 389 -16.51 -5.58 -0.02
C TYR A 389 -16.08 -7.05 0.00
N ASP A 390 -15.52 -7.43 1.14
CA ASP A 390 -15.15 -8.81 1.46
C ASP A 390 -16.03 -9.35 2.59
N LEU A 391 -16.05 -10.68 2.73
CA LEU A 391 -16.68 -11.40 3.83
C LEU A 391 -15.79 -12.53 4.33
N VAL A 392 -16.08 -13.05 5.53
CA VAL A 392 -15.50 -14.32 6.00
C VAL A 392 -16.28 -15.47 5.35
N PRO A 393 -15.66 -16.32 4.52
CA PRO A 393 -16.39 -17.39 3.83
C PRO A 393 -17.01 -18.39 4.82
N THR A 394 -18.24 -18.80 4.55
CA THR A 394 -18.96 -19.83 5.32
C THR A 394 -19.17 -21.12 4.54
N ASP A 395 -18.79 -21.13 3.26
CA ASP A 395 -18.88 -22.27 2.35
C ASP A 395 -17.68 -23.23 2.48
N ARG A 396 -16.68 -22.87 3.29
CA ARG A 396 -15.44 -23.63 3.53
C ARG A 396 -14.93 -23.38 4.96
N PRO A 397 -14.14 -24.30 5.53
CA PRO A 397 -13.49 -24.07 6.82
C PRO A 397 -12.59 -22.83 6.79
N ALA A 398 -12.58 -22.06 7.89
CA ALA A 398 -11.61 -20.99 8.06
C ALA A 398 -10.18 -21.56 8.08
N ALA A 399 -9.25 -20.89 7.41
CA ALA A 399 -7.86 -21.33 7.36
C ALA A 399 -7.13 -21.21 8.71
N PHE A 400 -7.64 -20.34 9.58
CA PHE A 400 -7.15 -20.10 10.94
C PHE A 400 -8.27 -19.48 11.80
N PRO A 401 -8.17 -19.57 13.15
CA PRO A 401 -9.13 -18.94 14.05
C PRO A 401 -9.33 -17.46 13.72
N THR A 402 -10.58 -17.05 13.54
CA THR A 402 -10.96 -15.72 13.04
C THR A 402 -12.18 -15.20 13.79
N GLU A 403 -12.11 -13.95 14.23
CA GLU A 403 -13.18 -13.18 14.87
C GLU A 403 -13.67 -12.07 13.93
N ILE A 404 -14.99 -11.88 13.88
CA ILE A 404 -15.64 -10.83 13.10
C ILE A 404 -15.76 -9.58 13.96
N VAL A 405 -15.21 -8.46 13.48
CA VAL A 405 -15.20 -7.17 14.19
C VAL A 405 -16.40 -6.31 13.79
N SER A 406 -16.79 -6.38 12.52
CA SER A 406 -18.01 -5.75 11.99
C SER A 406 -18.77 -6.69 11.06
N ARG A 407 -20.07 -6.47 10.98
CA ARG A 407 -20.94 -7.15 10.03
C ARG A 407 -21.98 -6.18 9.50
N SER A 408 -21.76 -5.75 8.26
CA SER A 408 -22.63 -4.81 7.56
C SER A 408 -23.57 -5.52 6.60
N PRO A 409 -24.88 -5.27 6.65
CA PRO A 409 -25.79 -5.73 5.62
C PRO A 409 -25.51 -4.96 4.32
N VAL A 410 -25.42 -5.67 3.20
CA VAL A 410 -25.20 -5.06 1.89
C VAL A 410 -26.14 -5.62 0.83
N VAL A 411 -26.37 -4.83 -0.21
CA VAL A 411 -27.05 -5.26 -1.43
C VAL A 411 -26.14 -4.93 -2.60
N CYS A 412 -25.75 -5.97 -3.34
CA CYS A 412 -24.84 -5.89 -4.48
C CYS A 412 -25.58 -6.44 -5.69
N GLU A 413 -25.84 -5.61 -6.71
CA GLU A 413 -26.61 -6.02 -7.91
C GLU A 413 -27.96 -6.72 -7.58
N GLY A 414 -28.66 -6.25 -6.53
CA GLY A 414 -29.91 -6.85 -6.06
C GLY A 414 -29.75 -8.11 -5.19
N ARG A 415 -28.53 -8.67 -5.09
CA ARG A 415 -28.20 -9.79 -4.19
C ARG A 415 -27.92 -9.26 -2.79
N ARG A 416 -28.69 -9.75 -1.80
CA ARG A 416 -28.40 -9.51 -0.38
C ARG A 416 -27.16 -10.29 0.03
N SER A 417 -26.23 -9.63 0.71
CA SER A 417 -25.03 -10.24 1.28
C SER A 417 -24.65 -9.52 2.58
N ARG A 418 -23.41 -9.71 3.02
CA ARG A 418 -22.80 -9.00 4.15
C ARG A 418 -21.35 -8.64 3.84
N ALA A 419 -20.90 -7.49 4.33
CA ALA A 419 -19.49 -7.12 4.38
C ALA A 419 -18.97 -7.31 5.81
N GLU A 420 -17.76 -7.84 5.96
CA GLU A 420 -17.19 -8.17 7.27
C GLU A 420 -15.74 -7.73 7.37
N SER A 421 -15.42 -7.02 8.44
CA SER A 421 -14.03 -6.91 8.89
C SER A 421 -13.72 -8.07 9.84
N ALA A 422 -12.50 -8.59 9.76
CA ALA A 422 -12.13 -9.78 10.49
C ALA A 422 -10.68 -9.73 10.97
N TYR A 423 -10.45 -10.27 12.17
CA TYR A 423 -9.14 -10.46 12.76
C TYR A 423 -8.91 -11.95 13.03
N GLY A 424 -7.75 -12.49 12.67
CA GLY A 424 -7.40 -13.88 12.91
C GLY A 424 -5.96 -14.05 13.37
N THR A 425 -5.65 -15.20 13.95
CA THR A 425 -4.30 -15.55 14.41
C THR A 425 -3.85 -16.88 13.84
N VAL A 426 -2.67 -16.90 13.21
CA VAL A 426 -2.07 -18.10 12.60
C VAL A 426 -1.08 -18.80 13.55
N PRO A 427 -0.69 -20.07 13.31
CA PRO A 427 0.20 -20.84 14.20
C PRO A 427 1.55 -20.18 14.51
N SER A 428 2.06 -19.31 13.63
CA SER A 428 3.30 -18.54 13.88
C SER A 428 3.16 -17.47 14.97
N GLY A 429 1.93 -17.19 15.40
CA GLY A 429 1.55 -16.08 16.26
C GLY A 429 1.30 -14.77 15.52
N ALA A 430 1.44 -14.72 14.19
CA ALA A 430 1.07 -13.53 13.42
C ALA A 430 -0.44 -13.28 13.50
N GLY A 431 -0.80 -12.00 13.63
CA GLY A 431 -2.17 -11.52 13.45
C GLY A 431 -2.43 -11.16 11.99
N VAL A 432 -3.64 -11.45 11.52
CA VAL A 432 -4.13 -11.08 10.19
C VAL A 432 -5.39 -10.25 10.38
N PHE A 433 -5.42 -9.02 9.90
CA PHE A 433 -6.60 -8.15 9.94
C PHE A 433 -6.98 -7.70 8.54
N ALA A 434 -8.26 -7.79 8.19
CA ALA A 434 -8.81 -7.22 6.97
C ALA A 434 -10.03 -6.35 7.30
N THR A 435 -10.09 -5.15 6.71
CA THR A 435 -11.21 -4.22 6.90
C THR A 435 -12.44 -4.61 6.09
N GLY A 436 -12.25 -5.32 4.97
CA GLY A 436 -13.32 -5.82 4.11
C GLY A 436 -14.07 -4.71 3.35
N THR A 437 -13.44 -3.55 3.17
CA THR A 437 -13.99 -2.42 2.41
C THR A 437 -12.87 -1.57 1.80
N MET A 438 -13.00 -1.19 0.52
CA MET A 438 -12.03 -0.35 -0.19
C MET A 438 -11.99 1.10 0.33
N ARG A 439 -13.09 1.60 0.90
CA ARG A 439 -13.20 2.97 1.39
C ARG A 439 -12.48 3.22 2.73
N TRP A 440 -11.86 2.20 3.33
CA TRP A 440 -11.24 2.36 4.64
C TRP A 440 -10.11 3.39 4.66
N VAL A 441 -9.17 3.33 3.71
CA VAL A 441 -8.05 4.30 3.65
C VAL A 441 -8.54 5.70 3.31
N GLU A 442 -9.47 5.82 2.35
CA GLU A 442 -10.09 7.10 1.99
C GLU A 442 -10.78 7.75 3.21
N ALA A 443 -11.50 6.96 4.01
CA ALA A 443 -12.17 7.43 5.21
C ALA A 443 -11.24 8.09 6.22
N LEU A 444 -9.93 7.76 6.23
CA LEU A 444 -8.97 8.38 7.14
C LEU A 444 -8.87 9.89 6.97
N ASP A 445 -9.13 10.42 5.77
CA ASP A 445 -9.13 11.86 5.51
C ASP A 445 -10.53 12.49 5.65
N ALA A 446 -11.59 11.69 5.87
CA ALA A 446 -12.94 12.19 6.12
C ALA A 446 -13.01 13.05 7.40
N ASN A 447 -13.32 14.33 7.20
CA ASN A 447 -13.37 15.34 8.26
C ASN A 447 -14.57 16.29 8.17
N GLY A 448 -15.35 16.19 7.09
CA GLY A 448 -16.51 17.04 6.82
C GLY A 448 -17.82 16.52 7.41
N PRO A 449 -18.93 17.23 7.14
CA PRO A 449 -20.26 16.82 7.60
C PRO A 449 -20.84 15.61 6.84
N GLY A 450 -20.14 15.07 5.83
CA GLY A 450 -20.66 14.04 4.93
C GLY A 450 -21.57 14.60 3.83
N GLY A 451 -22.09 13.73 2.97
CA GLY A 451 -23.09 14.07 1.93
C GLY A 451 -22.57 14.84 0.71
N THR A 452 -21.25 15.08 0.61
CA THR A 452 -20.62 15.60 -0.61
C THR A 452 -20.08 14.46 -1.48
N ARG A 453 -19.67 14.75 -2.72
CA ARG A 453 -18.95 13.76 -3.55
C ARG A 453 -17.52 13.50 -3.08
N ALA A 454 -16.95 14.37 -2.25
CA ALA A 454 -15.67 14.10 -1.61
C ALA A 454 -15.84 12.96 -0.59
N ASP A 455 -14.86 12.08 -0.51
CA ASP A 455 -14.82 10.91 0.40
C ASP A 455 -16.07 10.01 0.30
N HIS A 456 -16.69 9.93 -0.88
CA HIS A 456 -17.95 9.20 -1.12
C HIS A 456 -19.09 9.53 -0.13
N GLY A 457 -19.11 10.74 0.42
CA GLY A 457 -20.15 11.19 1.35
C GLY A 457 -19.94 10.74 2.80
N MET A 458 -18.82 10.08 3.13
CA MET A 458 -18.44 9.76 4.51
C MET A 458 -18.26 11.02 5.36
N ASP A 459 -18.61 10.93 6.64
CA ASP A 459 -18.54 12.05 7.58
C ASP A 459 -17.33 11.97 8.53
N HIS A 460 -17.14 13.02 9.33
CA HIS A 460 -16.07 13.09 10.33
C HIS A 460 -16.15 11.98 11.40
N ARG A 461 -17.32 11.37 11.63
CA ARG A 461 -17.45 10.25 12.59
C ARG A 461 -16.80 9.01 11.99
N ALA A 462 -17.06 8.70 10.71
CA ALA A 462 -16.39 7.62 10.00
C ALA A 462 -14.87 7.82 9.99
N GLY A 463 -14.39 9.04 9.72
CA GLY A 463 -12.96 9.33 9.75
C GLY A 463 -12.33 9.23 11.14
N THR A 464 -13.03 9.68 12.19
CA THR A 464 -12.52 9.56 13.57
C THR A 464 -12.45 8.11 14.02
N PHE A 465 -13.48 7.33 13.69
CA PHE A 465 -13.52 5.90 13.97
C PHE A 465 -12.39 5.15 13.25
N THR A 466 -12.29 5.29 11.93
CA THR A 466 -11.28 4.58 11.13
C THR A 466 -9.86 4.97 11.51
N ARG A 467 -9.58 6.25 11.80
CA ARG A 467 -8.29 6.70 12.32
C ARG A 467 -7.94 5.99 13.64
N GLN A 468 -8.83 6.00 14.64
CA GLN A 468 -8.55 5.37 15.93
C GLN A 468 -8.32 3.86 15.80
N VAL A 469 -9.14 3.15 15.02
CA VAL A 469 -8.99 1.71 14.79
C VAL A 469 -7.66 1.40 14.10
N THR A 470 -7.30 2.20 13.09
CA THR A 470 -6.05 2.04 12.34
C THR A 470 -4.83 2.34 13.21
N GLU A 471 -4.89 3.34 14.10
CA GLU A 471 -3.81 3.60 15.06
C GLU A 471 -3.61 2.43 16.02
N ASN A 472 -4.69 1.86 16.57
CA ASN A 472 -4.61 0.69 17.44
C ASN A 472 -3.94 -0.48 16.71
N LEU A 473 -4.40 -0.77 15.48
CA LEU A 473 -3.85 -1.80 14.62
C LEU A 473 -2.35 -1.61 14.39
N LEU A 474 -1.95 -0.44 13.87
CA LEU A 474 -0.57 -0.18 13.46
C LEU A 474 0.40 -0.23 14.65
N ARG A 475 -0.01 0.28 15.82
CA ARG A 475 0.80 0.21 17.05
C ARG A 475 1.00 -1.23 17.49
N ALA A 476 -0.07 -2.03 17.56
CA ALA A 476 0.02 -3.44 17.94
C ALA A 476 0.88 -4.23 16.95
N PHE A 477 0.65 -4.03 15.65
CA PHE A 477 1.31 -4.77 14.58
C PHE A 477 2.80 -4.44 14.46
N ALA A 478 3.21 -3.21 14.79
CA ALA A 478 4.62 -2.81 14.82
C ALA A 478 5.43 -3.50 15.93
N THR A 479 4.80 -4.07 16.96
CA THR A 479 5.50 -4.83 18.01
C THR A 479 5.82 -6.26 17.57
N GLY A 480 4.89 -6.89 16.86
CA GLY A 480 4.99 -8.26 16.32
C GLY A 480 5.05 -9.38 17.38
N PRO A 481 4.80 -10.63 16.97
CA PRO A 481 3.58 -11.10 16.31
C PRO A 481 2.34 -10.80 17.19
N ALA A 482 1.31 -10.19 16.60
CA ALA A 482 0.17 -9.65 17.35
C ALA A 482 -0.70 -10.73 18.01
N GLY A 483 -0.76 -11.94 17.44
CA GLY A 483 -1.52 -13.05 18.01
C GLY A 483 -0.98 -13.57 19.34
N ARG A 484 0.22 -13.15 19.77
CA ARG A 484 0.74 -13.43 21.12
C ARG A 484 0.11 -12.55 22.19
N GLN A 485 -0.25 -11.31 21.83
CA GLN A 485 -0.87 -10.34 22.75
C GLN A 485 -2.40 -10.34 22.60
N HIS A 486 -2.89 -10.68 21.42
CA HIS A 486 -4.30 -10.70 21.05
C HIS A 486 -4.65 -12.03 20.36
N PRO A 487 -4.61 -13.18 21.05
CA PRO A 487 -5.00 -14.46 20.46
C PRO A 487 -6.50 -14.48 20.14
N VAL A 488 -6.88 -15.10 19.02
CA VAL A 488 -8.28 -15.45 18.77
C VAL A 488 -8.60 -16.79 19.42
N GLY A 489 -9.63 -16.83 20.27
CA GLY A 489 -10.14 -18.05 20.89
C GLY A 489 -9.28 -18.67 21.99
N SER A 490 -8.92 -17.89 23.02
CA SER A 490 -8.31 -18.40 24.27
C SER A 490 -9.30 -19.18 25.13
#